data_AF-A0A0L0F3J4-F1
#
_entry.id   AF-A0A0L0F3J4-F1
#
_cell.length_a   1.000
_cell.length_b   1.000
_cell.length_c   1.000
_cell.angle_alpha   90.00
_cell.angle_beta   90.00
_cell.angle_gamma   90.00
#
_symmetry.space_group_name_H-M   'P 1'
#
loop_
_entity.id
_entity.type
_entity.pdbx_description
1 polymer ?
#
loop_
_entity_poly.entity_id
_entity_poly.type
_entity_poly.pdbx_seq_one_letter_code
_entity_poly.pdbx_strand_id
1 'polypeptide(L)'
;YLIEMGVCYLVLCEKSYPKKLAFSYLEEVQKEFYQAYANEIGTAARPYAFISFDTTIQRLKRQYMDSRANRNLNKLNNELQDVQRIMTQNIQDVLGRGEKIE
;
A
#
# COMPACT_ATOMS: atom_id res chain seq x y z
N TYR A 1 0.77 -2.52 -5.27
CA TYR A 1 0.78 -1.08 -4.98
C TYR A 1 -0.62 -0.55 -5.22
N LEU A 2 -0.93 0.61 -4.64
CA LEU A 2 -2.17 1.35 -4.77
C LEU A 2 -1.80 2.79 -5.18
N ILE A 3 -2.56 3.41 -6.07
CA ILE A 3 -2.38 4.83 -6.41
C ILE A 3 -3.70 5.54 -6.13
N GLU A 4 -3.66 6.56 -5.29
CA GLU A 4 -4.85 7.32 -4.90
C GLU A 4 -4.46 8.77 -4.64
N MET A 5 -5.28 9.72 -5.12
CA MET A 5 -5.06 11.17 -4.92
C MET A 5 -3.63 11.65 -5.27
N GLY A 6 -3.02 11.06 -6.30
CA GLY A 6 -1.66 11.40 -6.73
C GLY A 6 -0.53 10.81 -5.89
N VAL A 7 -0.84 9.94 -4.91
CA VAL A 7 0.15 9.27 -4.06
C VAL A 7 0.19 7.77 -4.37
N CYS A 8 1.39 7.22 -4.53
CA CYS A 8 1.61 5.79 -4.74
C CYS A 8 2.01 5.11 -3.42
N TYR A 9 1.23 4.12 -3.00
CA TYR A 9 1.46 3.29 -1.83
C TYR A 9 1.98 1.92 -2.27
N LEU A 10 3.22 1.60 -1.88
CA LEU A 10 3.90 0.36 -2.26
C LEU A 10 4.28 -0.44 -1.01
N VAL A 11 4.08 -1.76 -1.07
CA VAL A 11 4.55 -2.71 -0.07
C VAL A 11 5.22 -3.89 -0.77
N LEU A 12 6.28 -4.41 -0.16
CA LEU A 12 6.95 -5.64 -0.56
C LEU A 12 6.80 -6.67 0.56
N CYS A 13 6.35 -7.86 0.21
CA CYS A 13 6.17 -8.98 1.14
C CYS A 13 6.61 -10.27 0.45
N GLU A 14 6.79 -11.34 1.24
CA GLU A 14 7.04 -12.67 0.69
C GLU A 14 5.88 -13.12 -0.20
N LYS A 15 6.18 -13.99 -1.18
CA LYS A 15 5.17 -14.56 -2.08
C LYS A 15 4.10 -15.38 -1.34
N SER A 16 4.46 -15.94 -0.19
CA SER A 16 3.58 -16.67 0.73
C SER A 16 2.57 -15.77 1.43
N TYR A 17 2.86 -14.47 1.56
CA TYR A 17 2.00 -13.54 2.28
C TYR A 17 0.69 -13.29 1.51
N PRO A 18 -0.48 -13.37 2.15
CA PRO A 18 -1.75 -13.22 1.46
C PRO A 18 -1.89 -11.83 0.80
N LYS A 19 -2.07 -11.80 -0.52
CA LYS A 19 -2.27 -10.54 -1.27
C LYS A 19 -3.39 -9.68 -0.67
N LYS A 20 -4.49 -10.29 -0.22
CA LYS A 20 -5.61 -9.58 0.42
C LYS A 20 -5.17 -8.78 1.64
N LEU A 21 -4.32 -9.36 2.50
CA LEU A 21 -3.80 -8.66 3.67
C LEU A 21 -2.84 -7.54 3.28
N ALA A 22 -2.02 -7.74 2.25
CA ALA A 22 -1.12 -6.70 1.75
C ALA A 22 -1.90 -5.49 1.21
N PHE A 23 -3.00 -5.72 0.49
CA PHE A 23 -3.86 -4.63 0.00
C PHE A 23 -4.62 -3.94 1.14
N SER A 24 -5.19 -4.69 2.09
CA SER A 24 -5.81 -4.11 3.29
C SER A 24 -4.83 -3.23 4.07
N TYR A 25 -3.57 -3.67 4.21
CA TYR A 25 -2.52 -2.86 4.82
C TYR A 25 -2.31 -1.55 4.04
N LEU A 26 -2.20 -1.61 2.72
CA LEU A 26 -2.03 -0.42 1.88
C LEU A 26 -3.21 0.54 2.01
N GLU A 27 -4.44 0.04 2.09
CA GLU A 27 -5.65 0.86 2.29
C GLU A 27 -5.67 1.56 3.64
N GLU A 28 -5.28 0.88 4.73
CA GLU A 28 -5.18 1.53 6.04
C GLU A 28 -4.07 2.58 6.08
N VAL A 29 -2.91 2.28 5.48
CA VAL A 29 -1.82 3.25 5.33
C VAL A 29 -2.28 4.47 4.52
N GLN A 30 -3.01 4.25 3.42
CA GLN A 30 -3.56 5.32 2.58
C GLN A 30 -4.54 6.20 3.37
N LYS A 31 -5.47 5.59 4.11
CA LYS A 31 -6.45 6.30 4.94
C LYS A 31 -5.77 7.16 6.01
N GLU A 32 -4.84 6.58 6.78
CA GLU A 32 -4.16 7.33 7.84
C GLU A 32 -3.24 8.43 7.29
N PHE A 33 -2.56 8.17 6.17
CA PHE A 33 -1.73 9.18 5.53
C PHE A 33 -2.56 10.36 5.02
N TYR A 34 -3.69 10.06 4.35
CA TYR A 34 -4.57 11.09 3.84
C TYR A 34 -5.21 11.90 4.98
N GLN A 35 -5.64 11.24 6.06
CA GLN A 35 -6.18 11.93 7.24
C GLN A 35 -5.17 12.88 7.89
N ALA A 36 -3.89 12.49 7.93
CA ALA A 36 -2.84 13.30 8.53
C ALA A 36 -2.36 14.44 7.61
N TYR A 37 -2.28 14.20 6.30
CA TYR A 37 -1.53 15.08 5.38
C TYR A 37 -2.29 15.54 4.14
N ALA A 38 -3.60 15.31 4.01
CA ALA A 38 -4.38 15.63 2.79
C ALA A 38 -4.06 17.01 2.19
N ASN A 39 -3.95 18.04 3.03
CA ASN A 39 -3.71 19.43 2.60
C ASN A 39 -2.22 19.75 2.34
N GLU A 40 -1.30 18.89 2.80
CA GLU A 40 0.15 19.09 2.76
C GLU A 40 0.83 18.25 1.67
N ILE A 41 0.13 17.25 1.09
CA ILE A 41 0.67 16.41 0.02
C ILE A 41 1.21 17.25 -1.15
N GLY A 42 0.47 18.29 -1.55
CA GLY A 42 0.86 19.18 -2.65
C GLY A 42 2.02 20.13 -2.32
N THR A 43 2.40 20.27 -1.06
CA THR A 43 3.50 21.16 -0.62
C THR A 43 4.82 20.43 -0.45
N ALA A 44 4.86 19.12 -0.77
CA ALA A 44 6.05 18.29 -0.68
C ALA A 44 7.15 18.74 -1.66
N ALA A 45 8.02 19.63 -1.18
CA ALA A 45 9.13 20.19 -1.98
C ALA A 45 10.46 19.43 -1.82
N ARG A 46 10.54 18.47 -0.89
CA ARG A 46 11.77 17.75 -0.56
C ARG A 46 11.53 16.24 -0.43
N PRO A 47 12.54 15.40 -0.72
CA PRO A 47 12.50 13.98 -0.39
C PRO A 47 12.19 13.78 1.11
N TYR A 48 11.37 12.78 1.43
CA TYR A 48 10.98 12.43 2.80
C TYR A 48 10.32 13.57 3.60
N ALA A 49 9.56 14.45 2.95
CA ALA A 49 8.84 15.54 3.61
C ALA A 49 7.93 15.06 4.77
N PHE A 50 7.44 13.82 4.70
CA PHE A 50 6.52 13.21 5.66
C PHE A 50 7.16 12.09 6.51
N ILE A 51 8.47 12.15 6.77
CA ILE A 51 9.19 11.10 7.52
C ILE A 51 8.60 10.81 8.91
N SER A 52 7.92 11.78 9.53
CA SER A 52 7.22 11.60 10.80
C SER A 52 6.15 10.51 10.77
N PHE A 53 5.60 10.21 9.58
CA PHE A 53 4.63 9.14 9.37
C PHE A 53 5.21 7.73 9.52
N ASP A 54 6.54 7.57 9.57
CA ASP A 54 7.20 6.27 9.72
C ASP A 54 6.71 5.51 10.98
N THR A 55 6.44 6.22 12.07
CA THR A 55 5.89 5.63 13.30
C THR A 55 4.55 4.91 13.04
N THR A 56 3.68 5.53 12.24
CA THR A 56 2.39 4.96 11.85
C THR A 56 2.58 3.73 10.97
N ILE A 57 3.45 3.82 9.96
CA ILE A 57 3.80 2.70 9.09
C ILE A 57 4.30 1.51 9.92
N GLN A 58 5.22 1.73 10.86
CA GLN A 58 5.76 0.66 11.71
C GLN A 58 4.71 0.04 12.64
N ARG A 59 3.77 0.85 13.16
CA ARG A 59 2.66 0.37 14.00
C ARG A 59 1.73 -0.53 13.20
N LEU A 60 1.27 -0.05 12.04
CA LEU A 60 0.41 -0.82 11.14
C LEU A 60 1.13 -2.09 10.66
N LYS A 61 2.39 -1.99 10.25
CA LYS A 61 3.18 -3.16 9.84
C LYS A 61 3.20 -4.25 10.91
N ARG A 62 3.42 -3.90 12.19
CA ARG A 62 3.40 -4.86 13.30
C ARG A 62 2.04 -5.55 13.44
N GLN A 63 0.95 -4.80 13.32
CA GLN A 63 -0.41 -5.34 13.38
C GLN A 63 -0.70 -6.34 12.24
N TYR A 64 -0.19 -6.08 11.03
CA TYR A 64 -0.39 -6.96 9.87
C TYR A 64 0.58 -8.14 9.78
N MET A 65 1.68 -8.10 10.54
CA MET A 65 2.59 -9.24 10.70
C MET A 65 2.08 -10.23 11.75
N ASP A 66 1.33 -9.78 12.76
CA ASP A 66 0.82 -10.65 13.81
C ASP A 66 -0.42 -11.45 13.33
N SER A 67 -0.16 -12.67 12.85
CA SER A 67 -1.18 -13.59 12.35
C SER A 67 -2.26 -13.96 13.38
N ARG A 68 -2.05 -13.70 14.68
CA ARG A 68 -3.03 -13.97 15.75
C ARG A 68 -4.07 -12.86 15.93
N ALA A 69 -3.79 -11.66 15.43
CA ALA A 69 -4.73 -10.53 15.44
C ALA A 69 -5.80 -10.64 14.33
N ASN A 70 -5.59 -11.52 13.34
CA ASN A 70 -6.39 -11.65 12.11
C ASN A 70 -7.77 -12.33 12.26
N ARG A 71 -8.38 -12.31 13.46
CA ARG A 71 -9.74 -12.87 13.68
C ARG A 71 -10.83 -12.19 12.83
N ASN A 72 -10.53 -11.06 12.17
CA ASN A 72 -11.44 -10.32 11.29
C ASN A 72 -11.37 -10.71 9.80
N LEU A 73 -10.73 -11.82 9.43
CA LEU A 73 -10.69 -12.33 8.04
C LEU A 73 -12.09 -12.46 7.40
N ASN A 74 -13.14 -12.71 8.18
CA ASN A 74 -14.52 -12.76 7.69
C ASN A 74 -15.09 -11.39 7.29
N LYS A 75 -14.66 -10.30 7.93
CA LYS A 75 -15.06 -8.93 7.56
C LYS A 75 -14.33 -8.49 6.29
N LEU A 76 -13.04 -8.82 6.21
CA LEU A 76 -12.19 -8.58 5.04
C LEU A 76 -12.70 -9.26 3.77
N ASN A 77 -13.42 -10.39 3.92
CA ASN A 77 -13.95 -11.15 2.79
C ASN A 77 -15.15 -10.44 2.10
N ASN A 78 -15.85 -9.55 2.80
CA ASN A 78 -17.01 -8.81 2.27
C ASN A 78 -16.63 -7.47 1.63
N GLU A 79 -15.59 -6.78 2.11
CA GLU A 79 -15.20 -5.45 1.61
C GLU A 79 -14.38 -5.51 0.31
N LEU A 80 -13.84 -6.68 -0.04
CA LEU A 80 -12.85 -6.83 -1.12
C LEU A 80 -13.32 -7.73 -2.29
N GLN A 81 -14.55 -7.52 -2.79
CA GLN A 81 -14.99 -8.15 -4.06
C GLN A 81 -14.15 -7.70 -5.28
N ASP A 82 -13.44 -6.57 -5.19
CA ASP A 82 -12.63 -6.00 -6.30
C ASP A 82 -11.19 -6.54 -6.42
N VAL A 83 -10.78 -7.50 -5.57
CA VAL A 83 -9.44 -8.13 -5.61
C VAL A 83 -9.18 -8.86 -6.95
N GLN A 84 -10.24 -9.19 -7.72
CA GLN A 84 -10.11 -9.77 -9.05
C GLN A 84 -9.41 -8.86 -10.08
N ARG A 85 -9.24 -7.55 -9.80
CA ARG A 85 -8.51 -6.61 -10.68
C ARG A 85 -7.03 -6.41 -10.36
N ILE A 86 -6.47 -7.14 -9.39
CA ILE A 86 -5.04 -6.99 -9.05
C ILE A 86 -4.19 -7.52 -10.22
N MET A 87 -3.70 -6.59 -11.04
CA MET A 87 -2.74 -6.88 -12.10
C MET A 87 -1.48 -7.50 -11.49
N THR A 88 -1.19 -8.74 -11.89
CA THR A 88 0.09 -9.40 -11.58
C THR A 88 0.94 -9.31 -12.83
N GLN A 89 1.94 -8.42 -12.82
CA GLN A 89 2.89 -8.24 -13.91
C GLN A 89 4.30 -8.48 -13.38
N ASN A 90 5.21 -9.02 -14.21
CA ASN A 90 6.61 -9.12 -13.80
C ASN A 90 7.20 -7.72 -13.68
N ILE A 91 8.02 -7.51 -12.65
CA ILE A 91 8.73 -6.23 -12.45
C ILE A 91 9.61 -5.89 -13.67
N GLN A 92 10.15 -6.91 -14.36
CA GLN A 92 10.93 -6.75 -15.59
C GLN A 92 10.10 -6.15 -16.73
N ASP A 93 8.83 -6.57 -16.88
CA ASP A 93 7.92 -6.02 -17.90
C ASP A 93 7.56 -4.55 -17.60
N VAL A 94 7.57 -4.16 -16.33
CA VAL A 94 7.32 -2.77 -15.90
C VAL A 94 8.55 -1.90 -16.10
N LEU A 95 9.75 -2.40 -15.80
CA LEU A 95 11.01 -1.68 -15.99
C LEU A 95 11.34 -1.49 -17.49
N GLY A 96 11.07 -2.49 -18.33
CA GLY A 96 11.32 -2.44 -19.77
C GLY A 96 10.41 -1.51 -20.58
N ARG A 97 9.34 -0.95 -19.98
CA ARG A 97 8.51 0.08 -20.64
C ARG A 97 9.24 1.42 -20.82
N GLY A 98 10.31 1.67 -20.06
CA GLY A 98 11.16 2.85 -20.22
C GLY A 98 12.19 2.75 -21.35
N GLU A 99 12.49 1.54 -21.85
CA GLU A 99 13.50 1.32 -22.90
C GLU A 99 12.94 1.28 -24.33
N LYS A 100 11.61 1.34 -24.51
CA LYS A 100 10.96 1.34 -25.83
C LYS A 100 10.47 2.72 -26.28
N ILE A 101 11.20 3.77 -25.92
CA ILE A 101 11.04 5.09 -26.54
C ILE A 101 12.38 5.43 -27.23
N GLU A 102 12.60 4.80 -28.37
CA GLU A 102 13.46 5.28 -29.47
C GLU A 102 12.61 5.32 -30.74
#